data_AF-A0A7W0GYZ4-F1
#
_entry.id   AF-A0A7W0GYZ4-F1
#
_cell.length_a   1.000
_cell.length_b   1.000
_cell.length_c   1.000
_cell.angle_alpha   90.00
_cell.angle_beta   90.00
_cell.angle_gamma   90.00
#
_symmetry.space_group_name_H-M   'P 1'
#
loop_
_entity.id
_entity.type
_entity.pdbx_description
1 polymer ?
#
loop_
_entity_poly.entity_id
_entity_poly.type
_entity_poly.pdbx_seq_one_letter_code
_entity_poly.pdbx_strand_id
1 'polypeptide(L)'
;FLRNGDYLEVAGKIVSVEARHASAIRDVFGRSFAPQAFDPAFTFEQVLRRVDPFIVTPITLTNSPTAGHAGAQVQEEEEMVS
;
A
#
# COMPACT_ATOMS: atom_id res chain seq x y z
N PHE A 1 3.85 -21.07 8.47
CA PHE A 1 2.44 -21.35 8.14
C PHE A 1 1.71 -21.95 9.33
N LEU A 2 0.44 -21.57 9.53
CA LEU A 2 -0.42 -22.10 10.59
C LEU A 2 -0.84 -23.54 10.25
N ARG A 3 -0.82 -24.44 11.26
CA ARG A 3 -1.15 -25.87 11.10
C ARG A 3 -2.14 -26.40 12.13
N ASN A 4 -2.37 -25.67 13.22
CA ASN A 4 -3.31 -26.05 14.27
C ASN A 4 -4.75 -25.77 13.82
N GLY A 5 -5.66 -26.74 14.00
CA GLY A 5 -7.05 -26.66 13.55
C GLY A 5 -7.83 -25.50 14.17
N ASP A 6 -7.63 -25.22 15.45
CA ASP A 6 -8.31 -24.12 16.16
C ASP A 6 -7.92 -22.76 15.56
N TYR A 7 -6.64 -22.58 15.23
CA TYR A 7 -6.16 -21.37 14.57
C TYR A 7 -6.65 -21.27 13.12
N LEU A 8 -6.81 -22.38 12.42
CA LEU A 8 -7.39 -22.40 11.07
C LEU A 8 -8.88 -22.04 11.10
N GLU A 9 -9.63 -22.48 12.12
CA GLU A 9 -11.03 -22.13 12.29
C GLU A 9 -11.19 -20.62 12.54
N VAL A 10 -10.39 -20.05 13.45
CA VAL A 10 -10.40 -18.61 13.73
C VAL A 10 -10.01 -17.82 12.46
N ALA A 11 -8.96 -18.25 11.76
CA ALA A 11 -8.55 -17.61 10.51
C ALA A 11 -9.65 -17.68 9.43
N GLY A 12 -10.33 -18.83 9.28
CA GLY A 12 -11.44 -18.99 8.35
C GLY A 12 -12.61 -18.05 8.65
N LYS A 13 -12.96 -17.87 9.93
CA LYS A 13 -13.99 -16.92 10.36
C LYS A 13 -13.65 -15.49 9.95
N ILE A 14 -12.40 -15.06 10.18
CA ILE A 14 -11.94 -13.71 9.80
C ILE A 14 -12.02 -13.52 8.28
N VAL A 15 -11.44 -14.43 7.50
CA VAL A 15 -11.42 -14.33 6.03
C VAL A 15 -12.83 -14.34 5.44
N SER A 16 -13.79 -15.05 6.04
CA SER A 16 -15.19 -15.04 5.61
C SER A 16 -15.85 -13.65 5.73
N VAL A 17 -15.51 -12.89 6.77
CA VAL A 17 -16.02 -11.52 7.00
C VAL A 17 -15.40 -10.58 5.97
N GLU A 18 -14.09 -10.65 5.77
CA GLU A 18 -13.38 -9.81 4.80
C GLU A 18 -13.87 -10.05 3.37
N ALA A 19 -14.14 -11.31 3.01
CA ALA A 19 -14.71 -11.64 1.70
C ALA A 19 -16.11 -11.00 1.50
N ARG A 20 -16.95 -10.95 2.54
CA ARG A 20 -18.25 -10.27 2.48
C ARG A 20 -18.09 -8.76 2.35
N HIS A 21 -17.19 -8.14 3.11
CA HIS A 21 -16.90 -6.71 3.00
C HIS A 21 -16.42 -6.34 1.59
N ALA A 22 -15.44 -7.10 1.05
CA ALA A 22 -14.93 -6.89 -0.29
C ALA A 22 -16.04 -7.06 -1.36
N SER A 23 -16.91 -8.06 -1.21
CA SER A 23 -18.01 -8.30 -2.13
C SER A 23 -19.03 -7.16 -2.12
N ALA A 24 -19.43 -6.66 -0.95
CA ALA A 24 -20.36 -5.55 -0.83
C ALA A 24 -19.82 -4.25 -1.46
N ILE A 25 -18.56 -3.91 -1.21
CA ILE A 25 -17.92 -2.75 -1.82
C ILE A 25 -17.92 -2.88 -3.35
N ARG A 26 -17.58 -4.07 -3.88
CA ARG A 26 -17.51 -4.29 -5.32
C ARG A 26 -18.88 -4.26 -5.99
N ASP A 27 -19.92 -4.76 -5.33
CA ASP A 27 -21.30 -4.67 -5.79
C ASP A 27 -21.76 -3.22 -5.97
N VAL A 28 -21.43 -2.35 -4.99
CA VAL A 28 -21.68 -0.89 -5.10
C VAL A 28 -21.02 -0.27 -6.33
N PHE A 29 -19.87 -0.81 -6.77
CA PHE A 29 -19.17 -0.35 -7.96
C PHE A 29 -19.53 -1.13 -9.25
N GLY A 30 -20.55 -2.00 -9.22
CA GLY A 30 -20.95 -2.82 -10.38
C GLY A 30 -19.89 -3.82 -10.83
N ARG A 31 -19.01 -4.26 -9.91
CA ARG A 31 -17.90 -5.18 -10.19
C ARG A 31 -18.25 -6.58 -9.73
N SER A 32 -17.80 -7.59 -10.48
CA SER A 32 -17.89 -9.00 -10.07
C SER A 32 -17.15 -9.26 -8.75
N PHE A 33 -17.48 -10.36 -8.07
CA PHE A 33 -16.76 -10.82 -6.87
C PHE A 33 -15.24 -10.87 -7.13
N ALA A 34 -14.42 -10.60 -6.10
CA ALA A 34 -12.96 -10.64 -6.22
C ALA A 34 -12.47 -12.11 -6.19
N PRO A 35 -12.00 -12.68 -7.31
CA PRO A 35 -11.54 -14.07 -7.33
C PRO A 35 -10.16 -14.25 -6.69
N GLN A 36 -9.41 -13.15 -6.49
CA GLN A 36 -8.18 -13.13 -5.74
C GLN A 36 -8.45 -12.74 -4.28
N ALA A 37 -7.80 -13.45 -3.36
CA ALA A 37 -7.91 -13.15 -1.93
C ALA A 37 -7.33 -11.77 -1.55
N PHE A 38 -6.42 -11.24 -2.37
CA PHE A 38 -5.75 -9.96 -2.15
C PHE A 38 -5.70 -9.16 -3.44
N ASP A 39 -5.91 -7.85 -3.33
CA ASP A 39 -5.59 -6.92 -4.40
C ASP A 39 -4.07 -6.80 -4.55
N PRO A 40 -3.55 -6.60 -5.77
CA PRO A 40 -2.13 -6.33 -5.96
C PRO A 40 -1.72 -5.04 -5.24
N ALA A 41 -0.59 -5.09 -4.53
CA ALA A 41 -0.02 -3.91 -3.90
C ALA A 41 0.37 -2.87 -4.97
N PHE A 42 0.07 -1.60 -4.71
CA PHE A 42 0.53 -0.50 -5.55
C PHE A 42 1.99 -0.16 -5.27
N THR A 43 2.70 0.28 -6.31
CA THR A 43 4.01 0.92 -6.18
C THR A 43 3.86 2.30 -5.54
N PHE A 44 4.95 2.84 -5.02
CA PHE A 44 4.99 4.19 -4.46
C PHE A 44 4.41 5.24 -5.43
N GLU A 45 4.83 5.20 -6.70
CA GLU A 45 4.33 6.11 -7.75
C GLU A 45 2.83 5.94 -8.03
N GLN A 46 2.33 4.70 -8.01
CA GLN A 46 0.91 4.41 -8.22
C GLN A 46 0.06 4.94 -7.06
N VAL A 47 0.54 4.82 -5.82
CA VAL A 47 -0.11 5.41 -4.66
C VAL A 47 -0.19 6.92 -4.82
N LEU A 48 0.95 7.60 -5.05
CA LEU A 48 1.01 9.06 -5.22
C LEU A 48 0.02 9.55 -6.28
N ARG A 49 0.02 8.93 -7.46
CA ARG A 49 -0.89 9.31 -8.56
C ARG A 49 -2.36 9.14 -8.18
N ARG A 50 -2.69 8.13 -7.39
CA ARG A 50 -4.09 7.84 -7.01
C ARG A 50 -4.60 8.78 -5.94
N VAL A 51 -3.72 9.26 -5.05
CA VAL A 51 -4.06 10.15 -3.94
C VAL A 51 -3.91 11.63 -4.28
N ASP A 52 -3.24 11.97 -5.39
CA ASP A 52 -3.03 13.35 -5.88
C ASP A 52 -4.26 14.27 -5.76
N PRO A 53 -5.49 13.85 -6.15
CA PRO A 53 -6.67 14.71 -6.02
C PRO A 53 -7.05 15.09 -4.59
N PHE A 54 -6.50 14.42 -3.58
CA PHE A 54 -6.76 14.65 -2.16
C PHE A 54 -5.60 15.37 -1.45
N ILE A 55 -4.47 15.60 -2.12
CA ILE A 55 -3.32 16.32 -1.56
C ILE A 55 -3.53 17.82 -1.79
N VAL A 56 -3.91 18.53 -0.73
CA VAL A 56 -4.14 19.99 -0.78
C VAL A 56 -2.94 20.81 -0.31
N THR A 57 -1.94 20.15 0.27
CA THR A 57 -0.68 20.77 0.70
C THR A 57 0.46 20.31 -0.21
N PRO A 58 1.29 21.21 -0.75
CA PRO A 58 2.46 20.83 -1.53
C PRO A 58 3.37 19.89 -0.71
N ILE A 59 3.78 18.78 -1.33
CA ILE A 59 4.72 17.82 -0.73
C ILE A 59 6.02 17.81 -1.51
N THR A 60 7.14 17.79 -0.80
CA THR A 60 8.49 17.60 -1.37
C THR A 60 8.98 16.21 -0.99
N LEU A 61 9.37 15.41 -1.98
CA LEU A 61 9.88 14.05 -1.77
C LEU A 61 11.40 14.08 -1.72
N THR A 62 11.99 13.74 -0.58
CA THR A 62 13.46 13.81 -0.38
C THR A 62 14.19 12.48 -0.58
N ASN A 63 13.48 11.35 -0.73
CA ASN A 63 14.04 10.01 -0.99
C ASN A 63 13.02 9.10 -1.69
N SER A 64 12.59 9.47 -2.90
CA SER A 64 11.67 8.63 -3.67
C SER A 64 12.38 7.31 -4.05
N PRO A 65 11.79 6.13 -3.76
CA PRO A 65 12.34 4.86 -4.21
C PRO A 65 12.04 4.71 -5.71
N THR A 66 12.78 5.43 -6.55
CA THR A 66 12.89 5.13 -7.97
C THR A 66 13.55 3.76 -8.09
N ALA A 67 12.95 2.88 -8.87
CA ALA A 67 13.35 1.49 -9.02
C ALA A 67 14.87 1.32 -9.23
N GLY A 68 15.51 0.56 -8.34
CA GLY A 68 16.86 0.01 -8.54
C GLY A 68 18.03 0.97 -8.29
N HIS A 69 18.78 0.69 -7.22
CA HIS A 69 20.17 1.09 -6.94
C HIS A 69 20.83 2.10 -7.91
N ALA A 70 21.00 3.35 -7.47
CA ALA A 70 22.06 4.22 -7.96
C ALA A 70 22.48 5.23 -6.87
N GLY A 71 23.74 5.13 -6.45
CA GLY A 71 24.49 6.27 -5.90
C GLY A 71 24.40 6.46 -4.39
N ALA A 72 25.48 6.09 -3.71
CA ALA A 72 25.79 6.54 -2.38
C ALA A 72 26.14 8.04 -2.35
N GLN A 73 25.98 8.63 -1.16
CA GLN A 73 26.60 9.84 -0.60
C GLN A 73 25.87 11.19 -0.76
N VAL A 74 25.22 11.61 0.34
CA VAL A 74 25.29 12.99 0.88
C VAL A 74 26.13 12.86 2.18
N GLN A 75 27.09 13.72 2.52
CA GLN A 75 26.95 15.07 3.08
C GLN A 75 28.36 15.50 3.51
N GLU A 76 28.74 16.78 3.33
CA GLU A 76 29.44 17.65 4.32
C GLU A 76 29.12 19.10 3.87
N GLU A 77 28.10 19.74 4.45
CA GLU A 77 28.12 20.65 5.62
C GLU A 77 28.66 22.07 5.32
N GLU A 78 27.86 23.03 5.78
CA GLU A 78 27.94 24.49 5.64
C GLU A 78 28.95 25.08 6.64
N GLU A 79 29.82 26.00 6.21
CA GLU A 79 30.41 26.99 7.12
C GLU A 79 30.30 28.39 6.51
N MET A 80 29.34 29.14 7.06
CA MET A 80 29.22 30.59 7.00
C MET A 80 30.16 31.21 8.06
N VAL A 81 30.67 32.43 7.78
CA VAL A 81 31.40 33.40 8.66
C VAL A 81 32.86 33.58 8.18
N SER A 82 33.36 34.78 7.82
CA SER A 82 33.01 36.14 8.20
C SER A 82 33.28 37.17 7.09
#